data_AF-A0A661X9B9-F1
#
_entry.id   AF-A0A661X9B9-F1
#
_cell.length_a   1.000
_cell.length_b   1.000
_cell.length_c   1.000
_cell.angle_alpha   90.00
_cell.angle_beta   90.00
_cell.angle_gamma   90.00
#
_symmetry.space_group_name_H-M   'P 1'
#
loop_
_entity.id
_entity.type
_entity.pdbx_description
1 polymer ?
#
loop_
_entity_poly.entity_id
_entity_poly.type
_entity_poly.pdbx_seq_one_letter_code
_entity_poly.pdbx_strand_id
1 'polypeptide(L)'
;MRTFAAFQEVLLPKPGVEGESITQIRQLNSKYNHILKSIDPKKQFIFFIVRSDSYEIFREARKLAWEKNLDVGWTPKPKDEMILFSPFGEETKIVD
;
A
#
# COMPACT_ATOMS: atom_id res chain seq x y z
N MET A 1 18.77 25.01 -19.36
CA MET A 1 18.56 23.67 -18.79
C MET A 1 18.19 23.85 -17.32
N ARG A 2 16.93 23.65 -16.93
CA ARG A 2 16.52 23.73 -15.51
C ARG A 2 16.57 22.32 -14.94
N THR A 3 17.57 22.04 -14.11
CA THR A 3 17.57 20.87 -13.22
C THR A 3 16.53 21.12 -12.14
N PHE A 4 15.34 20.55 -12.30
CA PHE A 4 14.44 20.39 -11.16
C PHE A 4 15.05 19.31 -10.29
N ALA A 5 15.52 19.67 -9.09
CA ALA A 5 15.82 18.67 -8.08
C ALA A 5 14.52 17.87 -7.87
N ALA A 6 14.56 16.57 -8.12
CA ALA A 6 13.43 15.71 -7.87
C ALA A 6 13.11 15.78 -6.36
N PHE A 7 12.01 16.43 -6.01
CA PHE A 7 11.53 16.43 -4.64
C PHE A 7 10.94 15.05 -4.37
N GLN A 8 11.64 14.25 -3.58
CA GLN A 8 11.16 12.96 -3.09
C GLN A 8 10.93 13.07 -1.60
N GLU A 9 9.73 12.69 -1.16
CA GLU A 9 9.43 12.52 0.25
C GLU A 9 9.72 11.09 0.67
N VAL A 10 10.39 10.92 1.81
CA VAL A 10 10.64 9.61 2.40
C VAL A 10 9.51 9.29 3.37
N LEU A 11 8.83 8.17 3.15
CA LEU A 11 7.85 7.64 4.09
C LEU A 11 8.57 6.82 5.18
N LEU A 12 8.66 7.39 6.38
CA LEU A 12 9.24 6.74 7.54
C LEU A 12 8.16 6.04 8.39
N PRO A 13 8.44 4.82 8.90
CA PRO A 13 7.59 4.21 9.91
C PRO A 13 7.44 5.11 11.13
N LYS A 14 6.24 5.17 11.71
CA LYS A 14 6.01 5.88 12.97
C LYS A 14 6.67 5.11 14.12
N PRO A 15 7.60 5.71 14.88
CA PRO A 15 8.29 5.01 15.96
C PRO A 15 7.31 4.45 16.99
N GLY A 16 7.49 3.19 17.38
CA GLY A 16 6.65 2.52 18.39
C GLY A 16 5.22 2.21 17.97
N VAL A 17 4.87 2.43 16.70
CA VAL A 17 3.54 2.11 16.17
C VAL A 17 3.62 0.86 15.32
N GLU A 18 2.87 -0.17 15.72
CA GLU A 18 2.70 -1.38 14.94
C GLU A 18 1.48 -1.28 14.01
N GLY A 19 1.56 -1.97 12.87
CA GLY A 19 0.41 -2.19 12.01
C GLY A 19 -0.54 -3.24 12.59
N GLU A 20 -1.67 -3.45 11.92
CA GLU A 20 -2.54 -4.57 12.26
C GLU A 20 -1.92 -5.89 11.78
N SER A 21 -2.00 -6.93 12.59
CA SER A 21 -1.66 -8.31 12.25
C SER A 21 -2.73 -8.97 11.37
N ILE A 22 -2.41 -10.12 10.78
CA ILE A 22 -3.36 -10.90 9.98
C ILE A 22 -4.65 -11.28 10.75
N THR A 23 -4.52 -11.58 12.04
CA THR A 23 -5.66 -11.90 12.91
C THR A 23 -6.50 -10.66 13.21
N GLN A 24 -5.88 -9.49 13.36
CA GLN A 24 -6.59 -8.24 13.61
C GLN A 24 -7.34 -7.77 12.37
N ILE A 25 -6.75 -7.78 11.17
CA ILE A 25 -7.42 -7.28 9.97
C ILE A 25 -8.71 -8.03 9.64
N ARG A 26 -8.84 -9.30 10.05
CA ARG A 26 -10.04 -10.13 9.87
C ARG A 26 -11.22 -9.71 10.76
N GLN A 27 -10.96 -8.95 11.83
CA GLN A 27 -12.02 -8.49 12.73
C GLN A 27 -12.84 -7.39 12.04
N LEU A 28 -14.17 -7.44 12.17
CA LEU A 28 -15.08 -6.48 11.50
C LEU A 28 -14.90 -5.02 11.95
N ASN A 29 -14.31 -4.82 13.14
CA ASN A 29 -13.96 -3.55 13.75
C ASN A 29 -12.46 -3.22 13.63
N SER A 30 -11.71 -3.95 12.79
CA SER A 30 -10.32 -3.61 12.48
C SER A 30 -10.23 -2.26 11.80
N LYS A 31 -9.13 -1.54 12.01
CA LYS A 31 -8.87 -0.26 11.35
C LYS A 31 -8.91 -0.43 9.84
N TYR A 32 -8.35 -1.51 9.32
CA TYR A 32 -8.41 -1.85 7.90
C TYR A 32 -9.85 -2.01 7.40
N ASN A 33 -10.72 -2.75 8.09
CA ASN A 33 -12.14 -2.85 7.71
C ASN A 33 -12.86 -1.51 7.77
N HIS A 34 -12.51 -0.64 8.72
CA HIS A 34 -13.05 0.72 8.75
C HIS A 34 -12.62 1.54 7.52
N ILE A 35 -11.37 1.41 7.08
CA ILE A 35 -10.88 2.03 5.85
C ILE A 35 -11.65 1.49 4.64
N LEU A 36 -11.79 0.17 4.50
CA LEU A 36 -12.51 -0.44 3.39
C LEU A 36 -13.96 0.09 3.26
N LYS A 37 -14.65 0.29 4.39
CA LYS A 37 -16.02 0.82 4.42
C LYS A 37 -16.13 2.27 3.95
N SER A 38 -15.03 3.04 4.03
CA SER A 38 -15.01 4.46 3.64
C SER A 38 -14.72 4.70 2.16
N ILE A 39 -14.32 3.67 1.40
CA ILE A 39 -13.90 3.80 0.00
C ILE A 39 -15.11 3.58 -0.92
N ASP A 40 -15.31 4.47 -1.89
CA ASP A 40 -16.29 4.29 -2.98
C ASP A 40 -15.67 3.41 -4.09
N PRO A 41 -16.12 2.16 -4.26
CA PRO A 41 -15.51 1.22 -5.21
C PRO A 41 -15.67 1.62 -6.68
N LYS A 42 -16.55 2.57 -7.00
CA LYS A 42 -16.72 3.07 -8.37
C LYS A 42 -15.76 4.19 -8.74
N LYS A 43 -15.09 4.79 -7.75
CA LYS A 43 -14.25 5.98 -7.93
C LYS A 43 -12.83 5.79 -7.43
N GLN A 44 -12.61 4.78 -6.61
CA GLN A 44 -11.37 4.59 -5.86
C GLN A 44 -10.95 3.12 -5.89
N PHE A 45 -9.64 2.92 -5.82
CA PHE A 45 -9.01 1.61 -5.73
C PHE A 45 -7.94 1.65 -4.63
N ILE A 46 -7.43 0.49 -4.25
CA ILE A 46 -6.33 0.37 -3.28
C ILE A 46 -5.05 -0.01 -4.01
N PHE A 47 -3.96 0.69 -3.74
CA PHE A 47 -2.63 0.29 -4.20
C PHE A 47 -1.74 -0.07 -3.01
N PHE A 48 -1.26 -1.31 -2.96
CA PHE A 48 -0.38 -1.76 -1.88
C PHE A 48 1.10 -1.66 -2.26
N ILE A 49 1.91 -1.19 -1.32
CA ILE A 49 3.35 -1.42 -1.33
C ILE A 49 3.61 -2.64 -0.46
N VAL A 50 4.10 -3.73 -1.07
CA VAL A 50 4.21 -5.03 -0.40
C VAL A 50 5.67 -5.34 -0.15
N ARG A 51 6.07 -5.37 1.12
CA ARG A 51 7.40 -5.82 1.51
C ARG A 51 7.51 -7.34 1.46
N SER A 52 8.72 -7.84 1.24
CA SER A 52 8.98 -9.29 1.16
C SER A 52 8.52 -10.06 2.41
N ASP A 53 8.56 -9.43 3.59
CA ASP A 53 8.09 -10.00 4.86
C ASP A 53 6.62 -9.71 5.18
N SER A 54 5.90 -8.96 4.34
CA SER A 54 4.49 -8.64 4.51
C SER A 54 3.57 -9.33 3.49
N TYR A 55 4.07 -10.33 2.77
CA TYR A 55 3.33 -10.94 1.66
C TYR A 55 2.05 -11.66 2.14
N GLU A 56 2.11 -12.38 3.26
CA GLU A 56 0.96 -13.14 3.75
C GLU A 56 -0.20 -12.23 4.18
N ILE A 57 0.11 -11.16 4.93
CA ILE A 57 -0.90 -10.19 5.34
C ILE A 57 -1.46 -9.41 4.14
N PHE A 58 -0.64 -9.12 3.13
CA PHE A 58 -1.12 -8.55 1.87
C PHE A 58 -2.16 -9.44 1.18
N ARG A 59 -1.92 -10.76 1.09
CA ARG A 59 -2.89 -11.68 0.46
C ARG A 59 -4.25 -11.63 1.14
N GLU A 60 -4.25 -11.61 2.48
CA GLU A 60 -5.48 -11.51 3.27
C GLU A 60 -6.15 -10.15 3.09
N ALA A 61 -5.40 -9.05 3.18
CA ALA A 61 -5.93 -7.71 2.96
C ALA A 61 -6.57 -7.57 1.58
N ARG A 62 -5.90 -8.03 0.52
CA ARG A 62 -6.43 -8.02 -0.86
C ARG A 62 -7.73 -8.82 -0.98
N LYS A 63 -7.81 -10.00 -0.36
CA LYS A 63 -9.03 -10.82 -0.36
C LYS A 63 -10.19 -10.03 0.26
N LEU A 64 -9.99 -9.41 1.42
CA LEU A 64 -11.00 -8.61 2.11
C LEU A 64 -11.43 -7.37 1.28
N ALA A 65 -10.51 -6.73 0.56
CA ALA A 65 -10.84 -5.64 -0.36
C ALA A 65 -11.72 -6.11 -1.53
N TRP A 66 -11.41 -7.25 -2.14
CA TRP A 66 -12.23 -7.84 -3.21
C TRP A 66 -13.64 -8.20 -2.75
N GLU A 67 -13.80 -8.68 -1.52
CA GLU A 67 -15.13 -8.92 -0.92
C GLU A 67 -15.98 -7.63 -0.80
N LYS A 68 -15.36 -6.44 -0.95
CA LYS A 68 -16.03 -5.13 -1.02
C LYS A 68 -16.12 -4.56 -2.43
N ASN A 69 -15.81 -5.35 -3.46
CA ASN A 69 -15.75 -4.94 -4.87
C ASN A 69 -14.75 -3.80 -5.14
N LEU A 70 -13.66 -3.74 -4.37
CA LEU A 70 -12.59 -2.77 -4.57
C LEU A 70 -11.53 -3.35 -5.50
N ASP A 71 -11.13 -2.59 -6.51
CA ASP A 71 -9.95 -2.91 -7.31
C ASP A 71 -8.67 -2.75 -6.50
N VAL A 72 -7.70 -3.62 -6.79
CA VAL A 72 -6.44 -3.68 -6.05
C VAL A 72 -5.25 -3.78 -7.01
N GLY A 73 -4.36 -2.80 -6.93
CA GLY A 73 -3.02 -2.85 -7.49
C GLY A 73 -1.96 -3.09 -6.41
N TRP A 74 -0.76 -3.49 -6.80
CA TRP A 74 0.35 -3.63 -5.85
C TRP A 74 1.72 -3.54 -6.53
N THR A 75 2.74 -3.25 -5.74
CA THR A 75 4.16 -3.34 -6.14
C THR A 75 4.99 -4.01 -5.05
N PRO A 76 5.94 -4.89 -5.39
CA PRO A 76 6.89 -5.44 -4.43
C PRO A 76 7.95 -4.41 -4.05
N LYS A 77 8.38 -4.44 -2.78
CA LYS A 77 9.58 -3.75 -2.29
C LYS A 77 10.39 -4.70 -1.39
N PRO A 78 11.73 -4.62 -1.39
CA PRO A 78 12.57 -5.22 -0.37
C PRO A 78 12.19 -4.71 1.02
N LYS A 79 12.39 -5.56 2.04
CA LYS A 79 12.06 -5.26 3.43
C LYS A 79 12.66 -3.93 3.92
N ASP A 80 13.92 -3.68 3.60
CA ASP A 80 14.69 -2.55 4.13
C ASP A 80 14.79 -1.38 3.15
N GLU A 81 14.11 -1.47 1.99
CA GLU A 81 14.08 -0.35 1.05
C GLU A 81 13.23 0.80 1.61
N MET A 82 13.79 2.01 1.53
CA MET A 82 13.06 3.24 1.84
C MET A 82 11.92 3.40 0.86
N ILE A 83 10.74 3.77 1.37
CA ILE A 83 9.62 4.10 0.50
C ILE A 83 9.76 5.57 0.12
N LEU A 84 10.00 5.82 -1.16
CA LEU A 84 10.10 7.15 -1.74
C LEU A 84 8.79 7.49 -2.43
N PHE A 85 8.24 8.67 -2.14
CA PHE A 85 7.09 9.21 -2.83
C PHE A 85 7.53 10.42 -3.64
N SER A 86 7.36 10.33 -4.97
CA SER A 86 7.64 11.42 -5.90
C SER A 86 6.31 11.90 -6.50
N PRO A 87 6.06 13.21 -6.59
CA PRO A 87 4.89 13.74 -7.29
C PRO A 87 4.93 13.46 -8.80
N PHE A 88 6.08 13.03 -9.32
CA PHE A 88 6.28 12.72 -10.74
C PHE A 88 6.08 11.24 -11.09
N GLY A 89 5.75 10.40 -10.10
CA GLY A 89 5.60 8.95 -10.28
C GLY A 89 6.95 8.21 -10.42
N GLU A 90 6.88 6.89 -10.58
CA GLU A 90 7.99 6.05 -11.02
C GLU A 90 7.73 5.60 -12.46
N GLU A 91 8.71 5.79 -13.37
CA GLU A 91 8.67 5.11 -14.66
C GLU A 91 8.96 3.63 -14.44
N THR A 92 7.94 2.79 -14.61
CA THR A 92 8.15 1.35 -14.73
C THR A 92 8.76 1.06 -16.09
N LYS A 93 10.04 0.68 -16.11
CA LYS A 93 10.65 0.06 -17.28
C LYS A 93 9.97 -1.30 -17.48
N ILE A 94 9.12 -1.40 -18.49
CA ILE A 94 8.66 -2.70 -18.97
C ILE A 94 9.90 -3.37 -19.58
N VAL A 95 10.33 -4.46 -18.96
CA VAL A 95 11.34 -5.36 -19.53
C VAL A 95 10.58 -6.33 -20.43
N ASP A 96 10.86 -6.25 -21.73
CA ASP A 96 10.37 -7.18 -22.76
C ASP A 96 10.86 -8.62 -22.53
#